data_AF-A0AAW6WZH1-F1
#
_entry.id   AF-A0AAW6WZH1-F1
#
_cell.length_a   1.000
_cell.length_b   1.000
_cell.length_c   1.000
_cell.angle_alpha   90.00
_cell.angle_beta   90.00
_cell.angle_gamma   90.00
#
_symmetry.space_group_name_H-M   'P 1'
#
loop_
_entity.id
_entity.type
_entity.pdbx_description
1 polymer ?
#
loop_
_entity_poly.entity_id
_entity_poly.type
_entity_poly.pdbx_seq_one_letter_code
_entity_poly.pdbx_strand_id
1 'polypeptide(L)' 'MVKPVVRTKTGAKVTLTLELTNLGSWGPECQINQVYKQALDQAAGKLGRLLNGQSDIRIVGRPIVQAITTDVEVKS' A
#
# COMPACT_ATOMS: atom_id res chain seq x y z
N MET A 1 -44.31 32.65 4.02
CA MET A 1 -42.90 32.81 3.64
C MET A 1 -42.15 31.56 4.08
N VAL A 2 -41.78 30.66 3.16
CA VAL A 2 -41.08 29.41 3.50
C VAL A 2 -39.61 29.76 3.73
N LYS A 3 -39.14 29.62 4.97
CA LYS A 3 -37.71 29.80 5.26
C LYS A 3 -36.92 28.69 4.55
N PRO A 4 -35.90 29.02 3.74
CA PRO A 4 -35.06 27.99 3.13
C PRO A 4 -34.34 27.21 4.24
N VAL A 5 -34.54 25.89 4.25
CA VAL A 5 -33.79 25.00 5.14
C VAL A 5 -32.40 24.82 4.52
N VAL A 6 -31.41 25.52 5.08
CA VAL A 6 -30.01 25.38 4.66
C VAL A 6 -29.53 23.98 5.07
N ARG A 7 -29.39 23.07 4.10
CA ARG A 7 -28.77 21.76 4.30
C ARG A 7 -27.25 21.90 4.14
N THR A 8 -26.55 22.11 5.25
CA THR A 8 -25.08 22.07 5.26
C THR A 8 -24.60 20.61 5.25
N LYS A 9 -23.70 20.27 4.31
CA LYS A 9 -23.01 18.98 4.27
C LYS A 9 -21.53 19.22 4.55
N THR A 10 -21.05 18.72 5.69
CA THR A 10 -19.64 18.78 6.08
C THR A 10 -18.97 17.46 5.73
N GLY A 11 -17.87 17.50 4.98
CA GLY A 11 -17.05 16.33 4.67
C GLY A 11 -15.64 16.49 5.24
N ALA A 12 -15.01 15.38 5.61
CA ALA A 12 -13.62 15.33 6.07
C ALA A 12 -12.83 14.34 5.22
N LYS A 13 -11.58 14.68 4.90
CA LYS A 13 -10.64 13.80 4.21
C LYS A 13 -9.44 13.57 5.12
N VAL A 14 -9.13 12.32 5.41
CA VAL A 14 -7.95 11.92 6.20
C VAL A 14 -7.03 11.11 5.30
N THR A 15 -5.72 11.31 5.46
CA THR A 15 -4.69 10.55 4.74
C THR A 15 -3.87 9.77 5.76
N LEU A 16 -3.65 8.48 5.50
CA LEU A 16 -2.89 7.57 6.35
C LEU A 16 -1.68 7.04 5.57
N THR A 17 -0.56 6.84 6.26
CA THR A 17 0.61 6.12 5.74
C THR A 17 0.60 4.71 6.31
N LEU A 18 0.77 3.70 5.45
CA LEU A 18 0.73 2.30 5.81
C LEU A 18 2.09 1.65 5.54
N GLU A 19 2.59 0.87 6.48
CA GLU A 19 3.77 0.02 6.30
C GLU A 19 3.33 -1.40 5.94
N LEU A 20 4.00 -2.00 4.95
CA LEU A 20 3.77 -3.37 4.51
C LEU A 20 5.06 -4.17 4.68
N THR A 21 5.02 -5.17 5.56
CA THR A 21 6.12 -6.12 5.76
C THR A 21 5.79 -7.47 5.11
N ASN A 22 6.81 -8.32 4.94
CA ASN A 22 6.71 -9.68 4.39
C ASN A 22 6.02 -9.73 3.01
N LEU A 23 6.53 -8.95 2.06
CA LEU A 23 6.01 -8.87 0.69
C LEU A 23 6.46 -10.02 -0.22
N GLY A 24 7.34 -10.89 0.26
CA GLY A 24 7.82 -12.06 -0.45
C GLY A 24 9.07 -12.65 0.20
N SER A 25 9.55 -13.74 -0.38
CA SER A 25 10.85 -14.35 -0.08
C SER A 25 11.57 -14.50 -1.40
N TRP A 26 12.79 -13.98 -1.47
CA TRP A 26 13.60 -13.98 -2.68
C TRP A 26 14.85 -14.81 -2.44
N GLY A 27 15.15 -15.71 -3.38
CA GLY A 27 16.35 -16.53 -3.32
C GLY A 27 17.62 -15.72 -3.60
N PRO A 28 18.80 -16.29 -3.30
CA PRO A 28 20.09 -15.60 -3.45
C PRO A 28 20.40 -15.17 -4.90
N GLU A 29 19.78 -15.82 -5.89
CA GLU A 29 19.95 -15.52 -7.32
C GLU A 29 19.01 -14.41 -7.83
N CYS A 30 18.12 -13.87 -6.99
CA CYS A 30 17.22 -12.79 -7.42
C CYS A 30 17.99 -11.48 -7.58
N GLN A 31 17.88 -10.86 -8.75
CA GLN A 31 18.44 -9.55 -8.96
C GLN A 31 17.64 -8.48 -8.19
N ILE A 32 18.32 -7.45 -7.68
CA ILE A 32 17.69 -6.37 -6.88
C ILE A 32 16.52 -5.70 -7.61
N ASN A 33 16.65 -5.49 -8.93
CA ASN A 33 15.58 -4.94 -9.77
C ASN A 33 14.33 -5.84 -9.81
N GLN A 34 14.50 -7.17 -9.77
CA GLN A 34 13.42 -8.15 -9.72
C GLN A 34 12.74 -8.10 -8.34
N VAL A 35 13.52 -8.05 -7.26
CA VAL A 35 12.99 -7.90 -5.89
C VAL A 35 12.16 -6.62 -5.78
N TYR A 36 12.69 -5.50 -6.27
CA TYR A 36 12.00 -4.21 -6.24
C TYR A 36 10.66 -4.26 -6.99
N LYS A 37 10.66 -4.78 -8.22
CA LYS A 37 9.43 -4.89 -9.03
C LYS A 37 8.41 -5.82 -8.36
N GLN A 38 8.84 -6.99 -7.91
CA GLN A 38 7.95 -7.97 -7.29
C GLN A 38 7.39 -7.46 -5.96
N ALA A 39 8.20 -6.79 -5.14
CA ALA A 39 7.72 -6.19 -3.89
C ALA A 39 6.62 -5.15 -4.15
N LEU A 40 6.78 -4.30 -5.17
CA LEU A 40 5.75 -3.34 -5.57
C LEU A 40 4.46 -4.02 -6.04
N ASP A 41 4.58 -5.03 -6.90
CA ASP A 41 3.43 -5.76 -7.43
C ASP A 41 2.67 -6.48 -6.31
N GLN A 42 3.38 -7.08 -5.35
CA GLN A 42 2.79 -7.74 -4.18
C GLN A 42 2.13 -6.74 -3.23
N ALA A 43 2.75 -5.58 -2.99
CA ALA A 43 2.17 -4.52 -2.18
C ALA A 43 0.87 -3.99 -2.80
N ALA A 44 0.89 -3.70 -4.10
CA ALA A 44 -0.29 -3.25 -4.84
C ALA A 44 -1.39 -4.32 -4.85
N GLY A 45 -1.03 -5.59 -5.05
CA GLY A 45 -1.98 -6.71 -5.01
C GLY A 45 -2.62 -6.90 -3.63
N LYS A 46 -1.82 -6.84 -2.55
CA LYS A 46 -2.31 -6.99 -1.17
C LYS A 46 -3.26 -5.85 -0.78
N LEU A 47 -2.87 -4.60 -1.07
CA LEU A 47 -3.73 -3.45 -0.86
C LEU A 47 -4.97 -3.50 -1.75
N GLY A 48 -4.84 -3.88 -3.02
CA GLY A 48 -5.96 -4.02 -3.93
C GLY A 48 -7.00 -5.03 -3.44
N ARG A 49 -6.57 -6.17 -2.89
CA ARG A 49 -7.46 -7.16 -2.26
C ARG A 49 -8.12 -6.61 -0.99
N LEU A 50 -7.35 -5.93 -0.13
CA LEU A 50 -7.85 -5.37 1.13
C LEU A 50 -8.87 -4.24 0.90
N LEU A 51 -8.68 -3.47 -0.16
CA LEU A 51 -9.54 -2.34 -0.54
C LEU A 51 -10.65 -2.75 -1.52
N ASN A 52 -10.74 -4.02 -1.90
CA ASN A 52 -11.74 -4.48 -2.85
C ASN A 52 -13.15 -4.24 -2.30
N GLY A 53 -14.00 -3.57 -3.08
CA GLY A 53 -15.37 -3.22 -2.69
C GLY A 53 -15.51 -1.92 -1.86
N GLN A 54 -14.41 -1.25 -1.51
CA GLN A 54 -14.45 0.06 -0.85
C GLN A 54 -14.40 1.17 -1.90
N SER A 55 -15.43 2.02 -1.96
CA SER A 55 -15.54 3.10 -2.97
C SER A 55 -14.96 4.43 -2.50
N ASP A 56 -14.78 4.57 -1.20
CA ASP A 56 -14.30 5.75 -0.48
C ASP A 56 -12.79 5.70 -0.18
N ILE A 57 -12.15 4.54 -0.37
CA ILE A 57 -10.73 4.35 -0.11
C ILE A 57 -9.99 4.14 -1.43
N ARG A 58 -8.94 4.94 -1.66
CA ARG A 58 -8.06 4.82 -2.82
C ARG A 58 -6.61 5.05 -2.44
N ILE A 59 -5.70 4.37 -3.13
CA ILE A 59 -4.26 4.62 -3.02
C ILE A 59 -3.97 5.93 -3.77
N VAL A 60 -3.51 6.96 -3.06
CA VAL A 60 -3.31 8.31 -3.63
C VAL A 60 -1.87 8.52 -4.14
N GLY A 61 -0.91 7.65 -3.77
CA GLY A 61 0.51 7.77 -4.14
C GLY A 61 1.08 6.49 -4.75
N ARG A 62 2.24 6.60 -5.43
CA ARG A 62 2.99 5.42 -5.88
C ARG A 62 3.64 4.75 -4.65
N PRO A 63 3.54 3.42 -4.48
CA PRO A 63 4.29 2.74 -3.44
C PRO A 63 5.79 2.94 -3.68
N ILE A 64 6.54 3.24 -2.62
CA ILE A 64 8.00 3.45 -2.67
C ILE A 64 8.62 2.37 -1.79
N VAL A 65 9.58 1.62 -2.32
CA VAL A 65 10.36 0.67 -1.51
C VAL A 65 11.38 1.49 -0.71
N GLN A 66 11.24 1.49 0.61
CA GLN A 66 12.12 2.26 1.50
C GLN A 66 13.39 1.49 1.88
N ALA A 67 13.31 0.16 2.02
CA ALA A 67 14.44 -0.69 2.36
C ALA A 67 14.25 -2.09 1.77
N ILE A 68 15.37 -2.73 1.41
CA ILE A 68 15.45 -4.16 1.09
C ILE A 68 16.47 -4.74 2.07
N THR A 69 16.05 -5.69 2.88
CA THR A 69 16.92 -6.42 3.81
C THR A 69 17.16 -7.82 3.28
N THR A 70 18.39 -8.31 3.42
CA THR A 70 18.77 -9.67 3.03
C THR A 70 19.47 -10.31 4.21
N ASP A 71 18.82 -11.31 4.79
CA ASP A 71 19.38 -12.12 5.87
C ASP A 71 20.15 -13.30 5.25
N VAL A 72 21.40 -13.48 5.68
CA VAL A 72 22.25 -14.60 5.24
C VAL A 72 22.49 -15.52 6.43
N GLU A 73 21.93 -16.73 6.39
CA GLU A 73 22.26 -17.78 7.35
C GLU A 73 23.47 -18.58 6.84
N VAL A 74 24.60 -18.48 7.54
CA VAL A 74 25.77 -19.34 7.29
C VAL A 74 25.62 -20.61 8.14
N LYS A 75 25.34 -21.75 7.51
CA LYS A 75 25.51 -23.06 8.17
C LYS A 75 27.01 -23.34 8.30
N SER A 76 27.52 -23.33 9.53
CA SER A 76 28.78 -24.02 9.88
C SER A 76 28.57 -25.53 9.97
#